data_AF-F3PB07-F1
#
_entry.id   AF-F3PB07-F1
#
_cell.length_a   1.000
_cell.length_b   1.000
_cell.length_c   1.000
_cell.angle_alpha   90.00
_cell.angle_beta   90.00
_cell.angle_gamma   90.00
#
_symmetry.space_group_name_H-M   'P 1'
#
loop_
_entity.id
_entity.type
_entity.pdbx_description
1 polymer ?
#
loop_
_entity_poly.entity_id
_entity_poly.type
_entity_poly.pdbx_seq_one_letter_code
_entity_poly.pdbx_strand_id
1 'polypeptide(L)'
;MTAPNVSNPTRSAATANQVRLPRTAALGPGRGEQPRLLIDAPAGAAEIYLHGATVTSWVPRGGAEVIFTSRQAVFDGATAIRGGIPLCLPEFGAGINGDAVPKHGWARIAPWRLRTVTSTDDGGVRALLSVSRDHLTALCEIQIGETLRLGLSLRNDGTEPRTVEAAAHTYLSVHDVTASLVSGLAGASYSDNLARSPQELRQVQDGDVRITGPVDRIYDSAEPVTVTDPGHRRAIHIDKRNAPSTIVWNPWSTYSAPLPDMADDEFPTMVCVESGAVREHAPTIEPGASWSMQVTLSVENAGV
;
A
#
# COMPACT_ATOMS: atom_id res chain seq x y z
N MET A 1 46.19 36.79 -39.88
CA MET A 1 45.95 37.04 -38.45
C MET A 1 44.51 36.70 -38.15
N THR A 2 44.32 35.70 -37.32
CA THR A 2 43.12 34.89 -37.10
C THR A 2 42.15 35.53 -36.10
N ALA A 3 40.85 35.47 -36.41
CA ALA A 3 39.77 35.81 -35.49
C ALA A 3 39.62 34.72 -34.39
N PRO A 4 39.28 35.07 -33.14
CA PRO A 4 38.98 34.07 -32.13
C PRO A 4 37.50 33.65 -32.21
N ASN A 5 37.31 32.35 -32.46
CA ASN A 5 36.10 31.59 -32.17
C ASN A 5 35.80 31.63 -30.67
N VAL A 6 34.62 32.10 -30.28
CA VAL A 6 34.08 31.84 -28.94
C VAL A 6 33.10 30.68 -29.06
N SER A 7 33.58 29.51 -28.67
CA SER A 7 32.86 28.25 -28.57
C SER A 7 31.75 28.35 -27.52
N ASN A 8 30.56 27.94 -27.94
CA ASN A 8 29.41 27.72 -27.08
C ASN A 8 29.68 26.48 -26.21
N PRO A 9 29.66 26.54 -24.86
CA PRO A 9 29.85 25.35 -24.06
C PRO A 9 28.58 24.50 -24.12
N THR A 10 28.62 23.44 -24.91
CA THR A 10 27.70 22.32 -24.82
C THR A 10 27.75 21.76 -23.39
N ARG A 11 26.76 22.11 -22.59
CA ARG A 11 26.47 21.42 -21.33
C ARG A 11 26.05 19.99 -21.70
N SER A 12 26.97 19.05 -21.53
CA SER A 12 26.67 17.63 -21.53
C SER A 12 25.66 17.37 -20.42
N ALA A 13 24.39 17.27 -20.79
CA ALA A 13 23.35 16.74 -19.91
C ALA A 13 23.65 15.24 -19.79
N ALA A 14 24.13 14.82 -18.61
CA ALA A 14 24.18 13.42 -18.26
C ALA A 14 22.79 12.82 -18.54
N THR A 15 22.71 11.90 -19.49
CA THR A 15 21.48 11.18 -19.81
C THR A 15 21.04 10.45 -18.56
N ALA A 16 20.04 11.00 -17.86
CA ALA A 16 19.31 10.26 -16.85
C ALA A 16 18.83 8.97 -17.53
N ASN A 17 19.27 7.82 -17.02
CA ASN A 17 18.96 6.52 -17.59
C ASN A 17 17.43 6.36 -17.53
N GLN A 18 16.74 6.67 -18.64
CA GLN A 18 15.28 6.61 -18.71
C GLN A 18 14.87 5.14 -18.58
N VAL A 19 13.99 4.86 -17.63
CA VAL A 19 13.41 3.53 -17.47
C VAL A 19 12.68 3.18 -18.78
N ARG A 20 13.05 2.07 -19.40
CA ARG A 20 12.32 1.55 -20.57
C ARG A 20 10.96 1.04 -20.10
N LEU A 21 9.91 1.45 -20.81
CA LEU A 21 8.54 1.04 -20.50
C LEU A 21 8.04 0.06 -21.58
N PRO A 22 7.30 -1.00 -21.21
CA PRO A 22 6.54 -1.80 -22.18
C PRO A 22 5.41 -0.96 -22.78
N ARG A 23 4.84 -1.40 -23.91
CA ARG A 23 3.71 -0.70 -24.56
C ARG A 23 2.45 -0.62 -23.69
N THR A 24 2.35 -1.48 -22.68
CA THR A 24 1.27 -1.56 -21.71
C THR A 24 1.47 -0.64 -20.50
N ALA A 25 2.50 0.21 -20.50
CA ALA A 25 2.76 1.15 -19.42
C ALA A 25 3.21 2.52 -19.92
N ALA A 26 2.76 3.57 -19.23
CA ALA A 26 3.13 4.96 -19.50
C ALA A 26 3.47 5.68 -18.21
N LEU A 27 4.59 6.40 -18.19
CA LEU A 27 4.96 7.30 -17.10
C LEU A 27 4.54 8.72 -17.49
N GLY A 28 3.75 9.38 -16.65
CA GLY A 28 3.26 10.74 -16.93
C GLY A 28 2.67 11.41 -15.69
N PRO A 29 2.18 12.66 -15.82
CA PRO A 29 1.54 13.36 -14.72
C PRO A 29 0.19 12.74 -14.37
N GLY A 30 -0.10 12.71 -13.07
CA GLY A 30 -1.39 12.36 -12.47
C GLY A 30 -2.09 13.53 -11.83
N ARG A 31 -3.00 13.26 -10.88
CA ARG A 31 -3.61 14.28 -10.05
C ARG A 31 -2.51 15.09 -9.35
N GLY A 32 -2.70 16.41 -9.28
CA GLY A 32 -1.71 17.33 -8.71
C GLY A 32 -0.35 17.33 -9.42
N GLU A 33 -0.32 16.97 -10.70
CA GLU A 33 0.89 16.88 -11.54
C GLU A 33 1.97 15.92 -11.02
N GLN A 34 1.61 15.04 -10.09
CA GLN A 34 2.54 14.07 -9.51
C GLN A 34 2.89 12.98 -10.53
N PRO A 35 4.16 12.53 -10.61
CA PRO A 35 4.54 11.43 -11.48
C PRO A 35 3.82 10.13 -11.10
N ARG A 36 3.15 9.51 -12.08
CA ARG A 36 2.50 8.20 -11.96
C ARG A 36 2.87 7.28 -13.11
N LEU A 37 2.91 6.00 -12.82
CA LEU A 37 2.92 4.91 -13.79
C LEU A 37 1.47 4.45 -14.01
N LEU A 38 0.98 4.62 -15.23
CA LEU A 38 -0.29 4.07 -15.68
C LEU A 38 -0.02 2.74 -16.39
N ILE A 39 -0.77 1.70 -16.05
CA ILE A 39 -0.69 0.37 -16.64
C ILE A 39 -2.03 0.04 -17.29
N ASP A 40 -1.99 -0.37 -18.56
CA ASP A 40 -3.10 -0.99 -19.28
C ASP A 40 -2.56 -2.21 -20.02
N ALA A 41 -2.66 -3.36 -19.36
CA ALA A 41 -2.11 -4.63 -19.81
C ALA A 41 -3.25 -5.64 -20.07
N PRO A 42 -3.03 -6.67 -20.92
CA PRO A 42 -4.04 -7.71 -21.16
C PRO A 42 -4.67 -8.28 -19.88
N ALA A 43 -3.87 -8.53 -18.85
CA ALA A 43 -4.32 -9.13 -17.59
C ALA A 43 -4.96 -8.14 -16.59
N GLY A 44 -4.78 -6.82 -16.76
CA GLY A 44 -5.35 -5.82 -15.86
C GLY A 44 -4.83 -4.40 -16.09
N ALA A 45 -5.46 -3.44 -15.44
CA ALA A 45 -5.08 -2.04 -15.43
C ALA A 45 -4.78 -1.56 -14.01
N ALA A 46 -3.90 -0.58 -13.86
CA ALA A 46 -3.58 0.00 -12.57
C ALA A 46 -2.99 1.41 -12.68
N GLU A 47 -3.00 2.13 -11.56
CA GLU A 47 -2.32 3.41 -11.38
C GLU A 47 -1.38 3.32 -10.17
N ILE A 48 -0.13 3.74 -10.33
CA ILE A 48 0.89 3.75 -9.28
C ILE A 48 1.56 5.12 -9.23
N TYR A 49 1.39 5.87 -8.15
CA TYR A 49 2.14 7.11 -7.93
C TYR A 49 3.56 6.80 -7.46
N LEU A 50 4.54 7.52 -8.01
CA LEU A 50 5.92 7.40 -7.54
C LEU A 50 6.09 8.00 -6.14
N HIS A 51 5.24 8.96 -5.77
CA HIS A 51 5.08 9.39 -4.39
C HIS A 51 4.55 8.22 -3.55
N GLY A 52 5.32 7.81 -2.55
CA GLY A 52 4.98 6.69 -1.69
C GLY A 52 5.00 5.30 -2.33
N ALA A 53 5.38 5.17 -3.60
CA ALA A 53 5.16 3.95 -4.41
C ALA A 53 3.70 3.43 -4.27
N THR A 54 2.74 4.34 -4.20
CA THR A 54 1.37 4.04 -3.80
C THR A 54 0.56 3.59 -5.01
N VAL A 55 0.08 2.34 -4.98
CA VAL A 55 -0.94 1.86 -5.93
C VAL A 55 -2.26 2.53 -5.57
N THR A 56 -2.85 3.30 -6.48
CA THR A 56 -4.11 4.04 -6.24
C THR A 56 -5.30 3.45 -6.96
N SER A 57 -5.08 2.54 -7.92
CA SER A 57 -6.12 1.84 -8.66
C SER A 57 -5.61 0.48 -9.11
N TRP A 58 -6.47 -0.53 -9.07
CA TRP A 58 -6.25 -1.81 -9.75
C TRP A 58 -7.57 -2.43 -10.18
N VAL A 59 -7.65 -2.73 -11.47
CA VAL A 59 -8.79 -3.38 -12.11
C VAL A 59 -8.27 -4.63 -12.83
N PRO A 60 -8.54 -5.84 -12.32
CA PRO A 60 -8.34 -7.08 -13.09
C PRO A 60 -9.10 -6.99 -14.42
N ARG A 61 -8.58 -7.59 -15.49
CA ARG A 61 -9.25 -7.50 -16.80
C ARG A 61 -10.68 -8.03 -16.73
N GLY A 62 -11.63 -7.21 -17.18
CA GLY A 62 -13.07 -7.56 -17.16
C GLY A 62 -13.73 -7.47 -15.78
N GLY A 63 -12.99 -7.07 -14.75
CA GLY A 63 -13.50 -6.81 -13.40
C GLY A 63 -13.84 -5.34 -13.16
N ALA A 64 -14.05 -5.01 -11.88
CA ALA A 64 -14.28 -3.66 -11.38
C ALA A 64 -13.12 -3.22 -10.47
N GLU A 65 -13.05 -1.92 -10.17
CA GLU A 65 -12.06 -1.34 -9.25
C GLU A 65 -12.04 -2.10 -7.92
N VAL A 66 -10.84 -2.45 -7.46
CA VAL A 66 -10.62 -3.19 -6.21
C VAL A 66 -10.03 -2.29 -5.14
N ILE A 67 -9.33 -1.22 -5.54
CA ILE A 67 -8.61 -0.34 -4.64
C ILE A 67 -9.39 0.96 -4.46
N PHE A 68 -9.71 1.29 -3.21
CA PHE A 68 -10.36 2.55 -2.89
C PHE A 68 -9.33 3.67 -2.81
N THR A 69 -9.59 4.78 -3.51
CA THR A 69 -8.87 6.05 -3.33
C THR A 69 -9.88 7.16 -3.14
N SER A 70 -9.70 7.97 -2.09
CA SER A 70 -10.67 9.02 -1.77
C SER A 70 -10.77 10.06 -2.89
N ARG A 71 -11.98 10.56 -3.11
CA ARG A 71 -12.24 11.72 -3.98
C ARG A 71 -11.51 12.97 -3.49
N GLN A 72 -11.37 13.14 -2.17
CA GLN A 72 -10.69 14.28 -1.54
C GLN A 72 -9.20 14.04 -1.26
N ALA A 73 -8.66 12.89 -1.67
CA ALA A 73 -7.24 12.61 -1.52
C ALA A 73 -6.36 13.73 -2.12
N VAL A 74 -5.32 14.11 -1.37
CA VAL A 74 -4.37 15.15 -1.73
C VAL A 74 -3.20 14.55 -2.51
N PHE A 75 -2.81 15.18 -3.62
CA PHE A 75 -1.72 14.76 -4.50
C PHE A 75 -0.69 15.90 -4.65
N ASP A 76 -0.15 16.38 -3.54
CA ASP A 76 0.80 17.51 -3.48
C ASP A 76 2.27 17.07 -3.49
N GLY A 77 2.55 15.77 -3.42
CA GLY A 77 3.90 15.20 -3.33
C GLY A 77 4.55 15.35 -1.95
N ALA A 78 3.77 15.71 -0.92
CA ALA A 78 4.24 15.87 0.45
C ALA A 78 3.35 15.10 1.44
N THR A 79 2.04 15.11 1.22
CA THR A 79 1.04 14.43 2.03
C THR A 79 0.87 12.98 1.57
N ALA A 80 0.59 12.06 2.50
CA ALA A 80 0.27 10.69 2.12
C ALA A 80 -1.07 10.66 1.36
N ILE A 81 -1.15 9.88 0.29
CA ILE A 81 -2.40 9.75 -0.48
C ILE A 81 -3.44 9.00 0.37
N ARG A 82 -4.65 9.57 0.52
CA ARG A 82 -5.76 8.92 1.23
C ARG A 82 -6.38 7.84 0.34
N GLY A 83 -6.05 6.60 0.66
CA GLY A 83 -6.48 5.43 -0.10
C GLY A 83 -5.32 4.80 -0.87
N GLY A 84 -5.63 3.86 -1.74
CA GLY A 84 -4.62 3.06 -2.41
C GLY A 84 -4.03 1.97 -1.52
N ILE A 85 -2.74 1.73 -1.68
CA ILE A 85 -1.92 0.89 -0.80
C ILE A 85 -0.72 1.70 -0.31
N PRO A 86 -0.89 2.61 0.66
CA PRO A 86 0.23 3.31 1.28
C PRO A 86 1.18 2.32 1.98
N LEU A 87 2.48 2.60 1.90
CA LEU A 87 3.51 1.81 2.58
C LEU A 87 3.90 2.47 3.91
N CYS A 88 3.46 1.85 5.01
CA CYS A 88 3.81 2.26 6.37
C CYS A 88 5.17 1.67 6.73
N LEU A 89 6.23 2.48 6.73
CA LEU A 89 7.57 2.08 7.17
C LEU A 89 8.43 3.33 7.45
N PRO A 90 9.43 3.24 8.35
CA PRO A 90 9.79 2.08 9.18
C PRO A 90 8.98 1.99 10.49
N GLU A 91 7.85 2.69 10.57
CA GLU A 91 6.99 2.77 11.75
C GLU A 91 5.54 2.47 11.34
N PHE A 92 4.75 1.92 12.26
CA PHE A 92 3.31 1.76 12.11
C PHE A 92 2.57 2.54 13.19
N GLY A 93 1.53 3.30 12.81
CA GLY A 93 0.83 4.18 13.74
C GLY A 93 1.80 5.20 14.34
N ALA A 94 1.91 5.23 15.67
CA ALA A 94 2.86 6.10 16.38
C ALA A 94 4.23 5.43 16.63
N GLY A 95 4.53 4.30 15.96
CA GLY A 95 5.77 3.55 16.17
C GLY A 95 5.77 2.74 17.46
N ILE A 96 6.80 1.90 17.62
CA ILE A 96 6.97 1.02 18.80
C ILE A 96 7.08 1.83 20.09
N ASN A 97 7.76 2.98 20.03
CA ASN A 97 7.96 3.86 21.18
C ASN A 97 6.80 4.88 21.39
N GLY A 98 5.85 4.95 20.45
CA GLY A 98 4.70 5.85 20.55
C GLY A 98 4.96 7.32 20.21
N ASP A 99 6.14 7.64 19.66
CA ASP A 99 6.60 9.00 19.35
C ASP A 99 6.92 9.24 17.87
N ALA A 100 6.56 8.31 16.98
CA ALA A 100 6.83 8.44 15.55
C ALA A 100 6.14 9.66 14.93
N VAL A 101 6.94 10.55 14.35
CA VAL A 101 6.48 11.71 13.59
C VAL A 101 7.15 11.70 12.20
N PRO A 102 6.38 11.61 11.11
CA PRO A 102 4.93 11.44 11.06
C PRO A 102 4.50 10.02 11.48
N LYS A 103 3.21 9.88 11.82
CA LYS A 103 2.60 8.54 11.97
C LYS A 103 2.79 7.73 10.70
N HIS A 104 3.01 6.42 10.88
CA HIS A 104 3.28 5.43 9.83
C HIS A 104 4.59 5.64 9.05
N GLY A 105 5.52 6.41 9.62
CA GLY A 105 6.84 6.61 9.05
C GLY A 105 6.84 7.43 7.75
N TRP A 106 8.00 7.45 7.10
CA TRP A 106 8.30 8.40 6.04
C TRP A 106 8.07 7.87 4.62
N ALA A 107 7.93 6.56 4.40
CA ALA A 107 8.01 6.04 3.03
C ALA A 107 6.82 6.40 2.16
N ARG A 108 5.60 6.41 2.71
CA ARG A 108 4.38 6.84 2.02
C ARG A 108 4.35 8.34 1.64
N ILE A 109 5.28 9.14 2.17
CA ILE A 109 5.42 10.56 1.85
C ILE A 109 6.74 10.88 1.14
N ALA A 110 7.52 9.86 0.79
CA ALA A 110 8.78 10.04 0.09
C ALA A 110 8.59 9.86 -1.43
N PRO A 111 9.37 10.56 -2.27
CA PRO A 111 9.43 10.25 -3.69
C PRO A 111 10.24 8.97 -3.93
N TRP A 112 9.62 7.94 -4.48
CA TRP A 112 10.30 6.70 -4.84
C TRP A 112 10.88 6.79 -6.25
N ARG A 113 12.03 6.15 -6.45
CA ARG A 113 12.66 6.03 -7.76
C ARG A 113 12.17 4.77 -8.45
N LEU A 114 11.52 4.94 -9.60
CA LEU A 114 11.22 3.84 -10.52
C LEU A 114 12.53 3.27 -11.09
N ARG A 115 12.72 1.96 -10.97
CA ARG A 115 13.94 1.25 -11.39
C ARG A 115 13.74 0.48 -12.68
N THR A 116 12.69 -0.31 -12.75
CA THR A 116 12.36 -1.14 -13.91
C THR A 116 10.85 -1.22 -14.09
N VAL A 117 10.43 -1.39 -15.35
CA VAL A 117 9.06 -1.78 -15.71
C VAL A 117 9.17 -2.80 -16.83
N THR A 118 8.58 -3.97 -16.64
CA THR A 118 8.66 -5.08 -17.59
C THR A 118 7.30 -5.75 -17.74
N SER A 119 6.95 -6.21 -18.94
CA SER A 119 5.82 -7.11 -19.11
C SER A 119 6.12 -8.45 -18.43
N THR A 120 5.07 -9.14 -17.98
CA THR A 120 5.14 -10.51 -17.45
C THR A 120 4.54 -11.50 -18.44
N ASP A 121 4.93 -12.78 -18.35
CA ASP A 121 4.51 -13.82 -19.30
C ASP A 121 2.99 -14.10 -19.26
N ASP A 122 2.36 -13.81 -18.13
CA ASP A 122 0.90 -13.88 -17.90
C ASP A 122 0.14 -12.66 -18.44
N GLY A 123 0.78 -11.78 -19.22
CA GLY A 123 0.14 -10.60 -19.82
C GLY A 123 -0.06 -9.43 -18.86
N GLY A 124 0.63 -9.42 -17.73
CA GLY A 124 0.68 -8.32 -16.77
C GLY A 124 1.90 -7.38 -16.95
N VAL A 125 2.13 -6.56 -15.93
CA VAL A 125 3.28 -5.66 -15.80
C VAL A 125 3.88 -5.75 -14.41
N ARG A 126 5.21 -5.81 -14.32
CA ARG A 126 5.97 -5.73 -13.07
C ARG A 126 6.75 -4.42 -13.04
N ALA A 127 6.61 -3.65 -11.97
CA ALA A 127 7.36 -2.44 -11.68
C ALA A 127 8.19 -2.61 -10.41
N LEU A 128 9.44 -2.16 -10.43
CA LEU A 128 10.30 -2.10 -9.24
C LEU A 128 10.57 -0.64 -8.89
N LEU A 129 10.28 -0.27 -7.66
CA LEU A 129 10.56 1.05 -7.10
C LEU A 129 11.51 0.92 -5.91
N SER A 130 12.26 1.98 -5.62
CA SER A 130 13.12 2.03 -4.44
C SER A 130 13.10 3.39 -3.75
N VAL A 131 13.34 3.39 -2.45
CA VAL A 131 13.65 4.58 -1.68
C VAL A 131 14.69 4.22 -0.62
N SER A 132 15.59 5.15 -0.30
CA SER A 132 16.59 4.97 0.74
C SER A 132 16.61 6.19 1.63
N ARG A 133 16.51 5.99 2.94
CA ARG A 133 16.60 7.07 3.93
C ARG A 133 17.06 6.51 5.27
N ASP A 134 17.88 7.28 5.98
CA ASP A 134 18.38 6.95 7.33
C ASP A 134 19.01 5.55 7.42
N HIS A 135 19.81 5.16 6.43
CA HIS A 135 20.44 3.83 6.33
C HIS A 135 19.46 2.64 6.22
N LEU A 136 18.22 2.88 5.77
CA LEU A 136 17.29 1.83 5.37
C LEU A 136 16.94 2.00 3.90
N THR A 137 17.19 0.96 3.11
CA THR A 137 16.77 0.91 1.72
C THR A 137 15.55 0.01 1.58
N ALA A 138 14.48 0.55 1.00
CA ALA A 138 13.29 -0.20 0.65
C ALA A 138 13.25 -0.45 -0.87
N LEU A 139 12.90 -1.67 -1.25
CA LEU A 139 12.53 -2.07 -2.60
C LEU A 139 11.07 -2.53 -2.59
N CYS A 140 10.27 -1.97 -3.49
CA CYS A 140 8.87 -2.34 -3.68
C CYS A 140 8.69 -2.88 -5.10
N GLU A 141 8.40 -4.17 -5.21
CA GLU A 141 8.02 -4.81 -6.46
C GLU A 141 6.49 -4.91 -6.53
N ILE A 142 5.90 -4.34 -7.57
CA ILE A 142 4.46 -4.35 -7.80
C ILE A 142 4.21 -5.08 -9.13
N GLN A 143 3.52 -6.21 -9.08
CA GLN A 143 3.07 -6.95 -10.25
C GLN A 143 1.56 -6.78 -10.39
N ILE A 144 1.15 -6.25 -11.54
CA ILE A 144 -0.23 -5.99 -11.93
C ILE A 144 -0.63 -6.99 -13.01
N GLY A 145 -1.66 -7.77 -12.75
CA GLY A 145 -2.31 -8.67 -13.71
C GLY A 145 -3.70 -9.08 -13.21
N GLU A 146 -4.05 -10.35 -13.44
CA GLU A 146 -5.27 -10.96 -12.86
C GLU A 146 -5.26 -10.94 -11.33
N THR A 147 -4.05 -10.92 -10.76
CA THR A 147 -3.79 -10.63 -9.35
C THR A 147 -2.94 -9.36 -9.25
N LEU A 148 -3.06 -8.66 -8.11
CA LEU A 148 -2.11 -7.63 -7.71
C LEU A 148 -1.20 -8.24 -6.66
N ARG A 149 0.10 -8.22 -6.92
CA ARG A 149 1.11 -8.66 -5.94
C ARG A 149 2.03 -7.51 -5.60
N LEU A 150 2.19 -7.26 -4.30
CA LEU A 150 3.12 -6.29 -3.75
C LEU A 150 4.15 -7.04 -2.90
N GLY A 151 5.42 -6.95 -3.28
CA GLY A 151 6.56 -7.41 -2.50
C GLY A 151 7.34 -6.22 -1.94
N LEU A 152 7.58 -6.21 -0.63
CA LEU A 152 8.38 -5.20 0.04
C LEU A 152 9.63 -5.85 0.63
N SER A 153 10.80 -5.32 0.33
CA SER A 153 12.09 -5.71 0.92
C SER A 153 12.75 -4.51 1.56
N LEU A 154 13.22 -4.69 2.79
CA LEU A 154 13.91 -3.68 3.60
C LEU A 154 15.32 -4.18 3.88
N ARG A 155 16.32 -3.37 3.57
CA ARG A 155 17.74 -3.65 3.82
C ARG A 155 18.29 -2.63 4.80
N ASN A 156 18.92 -3.12 5.87
CA ASN A 156 19.66 -2.28 6.81
C ASN A 156 21.06 -1.99 6.23
N ASP A 157 21.26 -0.77 5.77
CA ASP A 157 22.56 -0.27 5.26
C ASP A 157 23.38 0.42 6.37
N GLY A 158 22.93 0.32 7.62
CA GLY A 158 23.60 0.83 8.80
C GLY A 158 24.60 -0.16 9.39
N THR A 159 25.18 0.21 10.53
CA THR A 159 26.18 -0.59 11.26
C THR A 159 25.62 -1.25 12.52
N GLU A 160 24.40 -0.93 12.93
CA GLU A 160 23.73 -1.47 14.11
C GLU A 160 22.43 -2.18 13.72
N PRO A 161 21.96 -3.18 14.50
CA PRO A 161 20.66 -3.79 14.29
C PRO A 161 19.55 -2.74 14.32
N ARG A 162 18.55 -2.90 13.44
CA ARG A 162 17.43 -1.96 13.35
C ARG A 162 16.10 -2.69 13.39
N THR A 163 15.31 -2.42 14.42
CA THR A 163 13.90 -2.83 14.46
C THR A 163 13.08 -1.90 13.58
N VAL A 164 12.22 -2.46 12.74
CA VAL A 164 11.33 -1.70 11.85
C VAL A 164 9.93 -2.30 11.89
N GLU A 165 8.92 -1.46 11.74
CA GLU A 165 7.55 -1.88 11.43
C GLU A 165 7.29 -1.66 9.93
N ALA A 166 6.54 -2.58 9.34
CA ALA A 166 6.18 -2.52 7.93
C ALA A 166 4.74 -2.97 7.70
N ALA A 167 3.94 -2.18 6.98
CA ALA A 167 2.61 -2.60 6.55
C ALA A 167 2.25 -2.05 5.16
N ALA A 168 1.55 -2.87 4.38
CA ALA A 168 0.84 -2.47 3.18
C ALA A 168 -0.59 -2.12 3.60
N HIS A 169 -0.88 -0.82 3.67
CA HIS A 169 -2.13 -0.29 4.20
C HIS A 169 -3.23 -0.34 3.14
N THR A 170 -3.63 -1.53 2.71
CA THR A 170 -4.54 -1.71 1.57
C THR A 170 -5.96 -1.22 1.86
N TYR A 171 -6.40 -0.20 1.12
CA TYR A 171 -7.80 0.26 1.09
C TYR A 171 -8.56 -0.51 0.01
N LEU A 172 -9.48 -1.40 0.42
CA LEU A 172 -10.33 -2.14 -0.51
C LEU A 172 -11.60 -1.35 -0.80
N SER A 173 -11.96 -1.26 -2.08
CA SER A 173 -13.24 -0.72 -2.53
C SER A 173 -14.32 -1.77 -2.38
N VAL A 174 -15.34 -1.47 -1.59
CA VAL A 174 -16.54 -2.31 -1.41
C VAL A 174 -17.79 -1.51 -1.75
N HIS A 175 -18.86 -2.17 -2.16
CA HIS A 175 -20.13 -1.48 -2.42
C HIS A 175 -20.73 -0.90 -1.14
N ASP A 176 -20.78 -1.71 -0.08
CA ASP A 176 -21.30 -1.35 1.23
C ASP A 176 -20.60 -2.20 2.31
N VAL A 177 -19.80 -1.55 3.14
CA VAL A 177 -19.03 -2.17 4.21
C VAL A 177 -19.93 -2.82 5.27
N THR A 178 -21.17 -2.36 5.43
CA THR A 178 -22.13 -2.91 6.41
C THR A 178 -22.71 -4.25 5.97
N ALA A 179 -22.70 -4.51 4.66
CA ALA A 179 -23.08 -5.79 4.06
C ALA A 179 -21.88 -6.72 3.82
N SER A 180 -20.65 -6.20 3.95
CA SER A 180 -19.41 -6.93 3.74
C SER A 180 -19.03 -7.77 4.96
N LEU A 181 -18.40 -8.92 4.74
CA LEU A 181 -17.82 -9.76 5.81
C LEU A 181 -16.32 -9.90 5.58
N VAL A 182 -15.53 -9.78 6.65
CA VAL A 182 -14.10 -10.11 6.63
C VAL A 182 -13.89 -11.44 7.35
N SER A 183 -13.58 -12.49 6.59
CA SER A 183 -13.38 -13.85 7.10
C SER A 183 -11.91 -14.26 7.09
N GLY A 184 -11.57 -15.33 7.82
CA GLY A 184 -10.19 -15.81 8.02
C GLY A 184 -9.52 -15.33 9.31
N LEU A 185 -10.24 -14.55 10.13
CA LEU A 185 -9.73 -14.02 11.41
C LEU A 185 -10.39 -14.66 12.64
N ALA A 186 -11.35 -15.58 12.46
CA ALA A 186 -11.99 -16.26 13.58
C ALA A 186 -10.96 -17.00 14.45
N GLY A 187 -11.02 -16.79 15.76
CA GLY A 187 -10.07 -17.33 16.73
C GLY A 187 -8.74 -16.59 16.84
N ALA A 188 -8.46 -15.60 15.99
CA ALA A 188 -7.26 -14.78 16.11
C ALA A 188 -7.37 -13.80 17.28
N SER A 189 -6.27 -13.63 18.01
CA SER A 189 -6.14 -12.57 19.01
C SER A 189 -5.93 -11.23 18.30
N TYR A 190 -6.50 -10.15 18.82
CA TYR A 190 -6.25 -8.80 18.30
C TYR A 190 -6.13 -7.77 19.42
N SER A 191 -5.46 -6.66 19.11
CA SER A 191 -5.58 -5.43 19.87
C SER A 191 -6.56 -4.45 19.24
N ASP A 192 -7.38 -3.79 20.04
CA ASP A 192 -8.33 -2.76 19.59
C ASP A 192 -7.83 -1.37 19.99
N ASN A 193 -7.47 -0.55 19.00
CA ASN A 193 -6.96 0.82 19.23
C ASN A 193 -8.08 1.79 19.67
N LEU A 194 -9.35 1.37 19.62
CA LEU A 194 -10.50 2.13 20.12
C LEU A 194 -10.96 1.68 21.51
N ALA A 195 -10.27 0.69 22.12
CA ALA A 195 -10.56 0.21 23.46
C ALA A 195 -10.53 1.35 24.49
N ARG A 196 -11.51 1.35 25.41
CA ARG A 196 -11.63 2.37 26.48
C ARG A 196 -11.12 1.87 27.82
N SER A 197 -10.81 0.59 27.90
CA SER A 197 -10.27 -0.06 29.11
C SER A 197 -9.21 -1.10 28.76
N PRO A 198 -8.29 -1.43 29.68
CA PRO A 198 -7.29 -2.48 29.46
C PRO A 198 -7.90 -3.86 29.14
N GLN A 199 -9.10 -4.16 29.65
CA GLN A 199 -9.80 -5.40 29.40
C GLN A 199 -10.26 -5.51 27.94
N GLU A 200 -10.65 -4.39 27.32
CA GLU A 200 -11.06 -4.34 25.91
C GLU A 200 -9.86 -4.30 24.95
N LEU A 201 -8.66 -3.99 25.45
CA LEU A 201 -7.48 -3.78 24.62
C LEU A 201 -7.05 -5.03 23.86
N ARG A 202 -7.21 -6.23 24.45
CA ARG A 202 -6.88 -7.51 23.83
C ARG A 202 -8.08 -8.43 23.86
N GLN A 203 -8.48 -8.93 22.70
CA GLN A 203 -9.68 -9.74 22.52
C GLN A 203 -9.38 -10.89 21.55
N VAL A 204 -10.28 -11.88 21.50
CA VAL A 204 -10.25 -12.94 20.49
C VAL A 204 -11.45 -12.75 19.57
N GLN A 205 -11.22 -12.85 18.27
CA GLN A 205 -12.28 -12.70 17.28
C GLN A 205 -13.23 -13.90 17.28
N ASP A 206 -14.52 -13.63 17.41
CA ASP A 206 -15.57 -14.62 17.24
C ASP A 206 -16.18 -14.50 15.83
N GLY A 207 -16.13 -15.59 15.05
CA GLY A 207 -16.60 -15.63 13.67
C GLY A 207 -15.99 -14.57 12.74
N ASP A 208 -16.72 -14.24 11.68
CA ASP A 208 -16.33 -13.21 10.71
C ASP A 208 -16.45 -11.80 11.31
N VAL A 209 -15.56 -10.90 10.90
CA VAL A 209 -15.65 -9.49 11.29
C VAL A 209 -16.77 -8.83 10.50
N ARG A 210 -17.75 -8.29 11.23
CA ARG A 210 -18.80 -7.40 10.72
C ARG A 210 -18.49 -5.97 11.11
N ILE A 211 -18.57 -5.04 10.17
CA ILE A 211 -18.30 -3.62 10.41
C ILE A 211 -19.64 -2.91 10.61
N THR A 212 -20.01 -2.69 11.87
CA THR A 212 -21.26 -2.04 12.29
C THR A 212 -21.02 -0.70 13.00
N GLY A 213 -19.77 -0.23 12.97
CA GLY A 213 -19.26 0.96 13.64
C GLY A 213 -17.77 1.14 13.32
N PRO A 214 -17.08 2.09 13.97
CA PRO A 214 -15.65 2.28 13.76
C PRO A 214 -14.87 1.06 14.25
N VAL A 215 -13.89 0.64 13.45
CA VAL A 215 -12.99 -0.48 13.75
C VAL A 215 -11.56 -0.02 13.53
N ASP A 216 -10.67 -0.33 14.47
CA ASP A 216 -9.22 -0.15 14.34
C ASP A 216 -8.53 -1.28 15.12
N ARG A 217 -8.38 -2.44 14.47
CA ARG A 217 -7.96 -3.68 15.12
C ARG A 217 -6.72 -4.26 14.46
N ILE A 218 -5.73 -4.64 15.27
CA ILE A 218 -4.50 -5.29 14.84
C ILE A 218 -4.55 -6.75 15.30
N TYR A 219 -4.79 -7.65 14.36
CA TYR A 219 -4.85 -9.10 14.59
C TYR A 219 -3.45 -9.71 14.49
N ASP A 220 -3.15 -10.59 15.43
CA ASP A 220 -2.02 -11.53 15.38
C ASP A 220 -2.42 -12.71 14.48
N SER A 221 -2.31 -12.52 13.16
CA SER A 221 -2.68 -13.51 12.17
C SER A 221 -1.97 -13.32 10.84
N ALA A 222 -1.23 -14.36 10.45
CA ALA A 222 -0.67 -14.53 9.11
C ALA A 222 -1.66 -15.16 8.12
N GLU A 223 -2.82 -15.63 8.59
CA GLU A 223 -3.77 -16.39 7.77
C GLU A 223 -4.35 -15.54 6.63
N PRO A 224 -4.66 -16.16 5.47
CA PRO A 224 -5.35 -15.47 4.39
C PRO A 224 -6.70 -14.89 4.84
N VAL A 225 -7.05 -13.74 4.28
CA VAL A 225 -8.30 -13.03 4.59
C VAL A 225 -9.15 -12.95 3.34
N THR A 226 -10.47 -13.08 3.49
CA THR A 226 -11.43 -12.83 2.40
C THR A 226 -12.40 -11.75 2.80
N VAL A 227 -12.63 -10.78 1.90
CA VAL A 227 -13.66 -9.75 2.04
C VAL A 227 -14.76 -10.02 1.05
N THR A 228 -15.97 -10.29 1.53
CA THR A 228 -17.14 -10.41 0.67
C THR A 228 -17.69 -9.03 0.31
N ASP A 229 -18.10 -8.86 -0.94
CA ASP A 229 -18.68 -7.62 -1.44
C ASP A 229 -19.96 -7.94 -2.24
N PRO A 230 -21.09 -8.19 -1.55
CA PRO A 230 -22.30 -8.68 -2.18
C PRO A 230 -22.85 -7.73 -3.24
N GLY A 231 -22.71 -6.41 -3.04
CA GLY A 231 -23.20 -5.40 -3.98
C GLY A 231 -22.48 -5.42 -5.33
N HIS A 232 -21.19 -5.79 -5.34
CA HIS A 232 -20.43 -6.04 -6.57
C HIS A 232 -20.37 -7.52 -6.98
N ARG A 233 -21.10 -8.41 -6.30
CA ARG A 233 -21.12 -9.87 -6.56
C ARG A 233 -19.72 -10.49 -6.63
N ARG A 234 -18.85 -10.15 -5.69
CA ARG A 234 -17.47 -10.65 -5.66
C ARG A 234 -16.99 -10.95 -4.25
N ALA A 235 -15.88 -11.68 -4.17
CA ALA A 235 -15.03 -11.79 -3.00
C ALA A 235 -13.61 -11.35 -3.36
N ILE A 236 -12.97 -10.61 -2.46
CA ILE A 236 -11.58 -10.17 -2.59
C ILE A 236 -10.75 -11.02 -1.62
N HIS A 237 -9.76 -11.74 -2.12
CA HIS A 237 -8.87 -12.55 -1.31
C HIS A 237 -7.53 -11.85 -1.10
N ILE A 238 -7.00 -11.93 0.11
CA ILE A 238 -5.74 -11.35 0.54
C ILE A 238 -4.88 -12.48 1.07
N ASP A 239 -3.90 -12.91 0.26
CA ASP A 239 -2.86 -13.86 0.65
C ASP A 239 -1.59 -13.11 1.07
N LYS A 240 -0.86 -13.65 2.06
CA LYS A 240 0.25 -12.97 2.73
C LYS A 240 1.42 -13.90 2.92
N ARG A 241 2.64 -13.37 2.81
CA ARG A 241 3.87 -14.07 3.20
C ARG A 241 4.74 -13.15 4.04
N ASN A 242 5.25 -13.69 5.15
CA ASN A 242 6.04 -12.95 6.14
C ASN A 242 5.36 -11.66 6.61
N ALA A 243 4.03 -11.63 6.66
CA ALA A 243 3.22 -10.55 7.21
C ALA A 243 2.31 -11.14 8.30
N PRO A 244 2.83 -11.30 9.53
CA PRO A 244 2.14 -11.97 10.64
C PRO A 244 1.00 -11.15 11.25
N SER A 245 0.84 -9.89 10.86
CA SER A 245 -0.22 -9.01 11.35
C SER A 245 -1.24 -8.70 10.26
N THR A 246 -2.51 -8.73 10.63
CA THR A 246 -3.62 -8.19 9.81
C THR A 246 -4.21 -6.99 10.52
N ILE A 247 -4.42 -5.88 9.83
CA ILE A 247 -5.13 -4.74 10.41
C ILE A 247 -6.45 -4.59 9.68
N VAL A 248 -7.55 -4.52 10.44
CA VAL A 248 -8.86 -4.17 9.90
C VAL A 248 -9.23 -2.79 10.41
N TRP A 249 -9.44 -1.87 9.48
CA TRP A 249 -9.79 -0.49 9.80
C TRP A 249 -10.93 0.02 8.94
N ASN A 250 -11.89 0.67 9.60
CA ASN A 250 -12.89 1.51 8.97
C ASN A 250 -13.18 2.68 9.92
N PRO A 251 -13.08 3.94 9.46
CA PRO A 251 -13.24 5.09 10.34
C PRO A 251 -14.68 5.30 10.80
N TRP A 252 -15.64 4.69 10.10
CA TRP A 252 -17.07 5.00 10.22
C TRP A 252 -17.37 6.49 10.01
N SER A 253 -18.62 6.90 10.18
CA SER A 253 -18.97 8.34 10.16
C SER A 253 -18.25 9.13 11.26
N THR A 254 -17.99 8.50 12.42
CA THR A 254 -17.41 9.15 13.59
C THR A 254 -15.98 9.64 13.36
N TYR A 255 -15.12 8.83 12.74
CA TYR A 255 -13.71 9.21 12.51
C TYR A 255 -13.41 9.62 11.06
N SER A 256 -14.37 9.53 10.14
CA SER A 256 -14.20 10.07 8.78
C SER A 256 -14.46 11.57 8.70
N ALA A 257 -15.48 12.09 9.38
CA ALA A 257 -15.82 13.52 9.40
C ALA A 257 -14.65 14.50 9.70
N PRO A 258 -13.68 14.18 10.60
CA PRO A 258 -12.53 15.05 10.83
C PRO A 258 -11.38 14.87 9.82
N LEU A 259 -11.46 13.96 8.85
CA LEU A 259 -10.42 13.72 7.85
C LEU A 259 -10.62 14.67 6.65
N PRO A 260 -9.81 15.72 6.48
CA PRO A 260 -10.00 16.69 5.40
C PRO A 260 -9.66 16.13 4.01
N ASP A 261 -9.05 14.94 3.97
CA ASP A 261 -8.63 14.24 2.76
C ASP A 261 -9.54 13.05 2.43
N MET A 262 -10.69 12.91 3.11
CA MET A 262 -11.72 11.89 2.88
C MET A 262 -13.12 12.52 2.92
N ALA A 263 -13.98 12.23 1.95
CA ALA A 263 -15.36 12.74 2.01
C ALA A 263 -16.19 11.94 3.03
N ASP A 264 -17.09 12.64 3.73
CA ASP A 264 -17.91 12.09 4.83
C ASP A 264 -18.76 10.86 4.44
N ASP A 265 -19.11 10.73 3.17
CA ASP A 265 -19.94 9.67 2.61
C ASP A 265 -19.13 8.49 2.04
N GLU A 266 -17.80 8.48 2.17
CA GLU A 266 -16.94 7.45 1.57
C GLU A 266 -16.64 6.28 2.53
N PHE A 267 -16.79 6.44 3.84
CA PHE A 267 -16.52 5.35 4.80
C PHE A 267 -17.33 4.07 4.53
N PRO A 268 -18.58 4.10 4.00
CA PRO A 268 -19.30 2.88 3.69
C PRO A 268 -18.73 2.13 2.48
N THR A 269 -17.96 2.81 1.61
CA THR A 269 -17.49 2.25 0.34
C THR A 269 -16.09 1.64 0.43
N MET A 270 -15.56 1.50 1.65
CA MET A 270 -14.19 1.09 1.88
C MET A 270 -14.02 0.24 3.13
N VAL A 271 -13.01 -0.63 3.11
CA VAL A 271 -12.45 -1.26 4.31
C VAL A 271 -10.96 -1.40 4.11
N CYS A 272 -10.18 -1.05 5.12
CA CYS A 272 -8.76 -1.38 5.12
C CYS A 272 -8.58 -2.81 5.65
N VAL A 273 -7.92 -3.64 4.85
CA VAL A 273 -7.40 -4.94 5.27
C VAL A 273 -5.91 -4.94 4.97
N GLU A 274 -5.16 -4.50 5.97
CA GLU A 274 -3.73 -4.29 5.85
C GLU A 274 -2.97 -5.56 6.20
N SER A 275 -1.81 -5.73 5.58
CA SER A 275 -0.90 -6.83 5.89
C SER A 275 0.44 -6.26 6.32
N GLY A 276 0.97 -6.72 7.44
CA GLY A 276 2.22 -6.18 7.95
C GLY A 276 2.94 -7.06 8.96
N ALA A 277 4.06 -6.55 9.42
CA ALA A 277 4.81 -7.01 10.59
C ALA A 277 5.00 -5.78 11.49
N VAL A 278 4.13 -5.69 12.50
CA VAL A 278 4.01 -4.50 13.36
C VAL A 278 4.00 -4.92 14.83
N ARG A 279 4.27 -3.98 15.73
CA ARG A 279 4.26 -4.18 17.19
C ARG A 279 5.16 -5.34 17.60
N GLU A 280 4.63 -6.31 18.33
CA GLU A 280 5.35 -7.52 18.76
C GLU A 280 5.99 -8.32 17.61
N HIS A 281 5.51 -8.12 16.38
CA HIS A 281 6.02 -8.79 15.18
C HIS A 281 7.01 -7.96 14.38
N ALA A 282 7.38 -6.77 14.84
CA ALA A 282 8.34 -5.92 14.17
C ALA A 282 9.69 -6.63 14.00
N PRO A 283 10.19 -6.85 12.76
CA PRO A 283 11.48 -7.48 12.54
C PRO A 283 12.64 -6.59 12.99
N THR A 284 13.65 -7.20 13.59
CA THR A 284 14.99 -6.61 13.74
C THR A 284 15.87 -7.06 12.59
N ILE A 285 16.35 -6.10 11.80
CA ILE A 285 17.21 -6.33 10.63
C ILE A 285 18.66 -6.05 11.03
N GLU A 286 19.49 -7.08 10.99
CA GLU A 286 20.93 -6.98 11.25
C GLU A 286 21.66 -6.12 10.19
N PRO A 287 22.83 -5.54 10.51
CA PRO A 287 23.65 -4.79 9.55
C PRO A 287 23.91 -5.57 8.26
N GLY A 288 23.60 -4.97 7.12
CA GLY A 288 23.76 -5.57 5.79
C GLY A 288 22.73 -6.66 5.44
N ALA A 289 21.88 -7.08 6.38
CA ALA A 289 20.82 -8.06 6.15
C ALA A 289 19.57 -7.41 5.53
N SER A 290 18.60 -8.26 5.16
CA SER A 290 17.33 -7.81 4.62
C SER A 290 16.17 -8.63 5.18
N TRP A 291 15.02 -7.98 5.29
CA TRP A 291 13.74 -8.60 5.62
C TRP A 291 12.74 -8.29 4.50
N SER A 292 11.81 -9.20 4.23
CA SER A 292 10.81 -8.98 3.19
C SER A 292 9.46 -9.60 3.50
N MET A 293 8.40 -8.94 3.04
CA MET A 293 7.01 -9.43 3.06
C MET A 293 6.37 -9.34 1.67
N GLN A 294 5.28 -10.06 1.49
CA GLN A 294 4.48 -10.03 0.28
C GLN A 294 2.99 -10.08 0.60
N VAL A 295 2.21 -9.37 -0.22
CA VAL A 295 0.75 -9.40 -0.24
C VAL A 295 0.31 -9.70 -1.66
N THR A 296 -0.65 -10.60 -1.83
CA THR A 296 -1.31 -10.85 -3.12
C THR A 296 -2.81 -10.66 -2.95
N LEU A 297 -3.39 -9.80 -3.78
CA LEU A 297 -4.83 -9.61 -3.92
C LEU A 297 -5.32 -10.37 -5.15
N SER A 298 -6.43 -11.09 -5.01
CA SER A 298 -7.18 -11.69 -6.12
C SER A 298 -8.67 -11.45 -5.94
N VAL A 299 -9.43 -11.56 -7.03
CA VAL A 299 -10.88 -11.37 -7.02
C VAL A 299 -11.56 -12.62 -7.56
N GLU A 300 -12.48 -13.17 -6.80
CA GLU A 300 -13.41 -14.19 -7.25
C GLU A 300 -14.77 -13.54 -7.51
N ASN A 301 -15.25 -13.58 -8.75
CA ASN A 301 -16.62 -13.14 -9.07
C ASN A 301 -17.58 -14.27 -8.73
N ALA A 302 -18.64 -13.97 -7.96
CA ALA A 302 -19.72 -14.92 -7.77
C ALA A 302 -20.36 -15.21 -9.13
N GLY A 303 -20.37 -16.48 -9.54
CA GLY A 303 -20.94 -16.93 -10.81
C GLY A 303 -22.34 -16.35 -11.07
N VAL A 304 -22.64 -16.11 -12.35
CA VAL A 304 -23.92 -15.53 -12.81
C VAL A 304 -25.09 -16.38 -12.37
#